data_AF-A0A7R8CU87-F1
#
_entry.id   AF-A0A7R8CU87-F1
#
_cell.length_a   1.000
_cell.length_b   1.000
_cell.length_c   1.000
_cell.angle_alpha   90.00
_cell.angle_beta   90.00
_cell.angle_gamma   90.00
#
_symmetry.space_group_name_H-M   'P 1'
#
loop_
_entity.id
_entity.type
_entity.pdbx_description
1 polymer ?
#
loop_
_entity_poly.entity_id
_entity_poly.type
_entity_poly.pdbx_seq_one_letter_code
_entity_poly.pdbx_strand_id
1 'polypeptide(L)'
;MNNPLWNGGANVKLRLFESAAKFGDIIASFNCNTNNWVAIYIYKRLKFLGNRFLSQFITLWFLALWHGIHSGYYLTFFNEFIVMNFEKDIEAIVKKSHRIQEWLKLPGASPIIIPNTFLFCSKPEEYFI
;
A
#
# COMPACT_ATOMS: atom_id res chain seq x y z
N MET A 1 3.62 -11.68 28.94
CA MET A 1 4.02 -12.99 28.37
C MET A 1 4.19 -12.80 26.87
N ASN A 2 5.41 -12.87 26.35
CA ASN A 2 5.65 -12.89 24.90
C ASN A 2 5.32 -14.28 24.38
N ASN A 3 4.10 -14.46 23.88
CA ASN A 3 3.73 -15.70 23.19
C ASN A 3 4.42 -15.67 21.82
N PRO A 4 5.28 -16.64 21.46
CA PRO A 4 5.90 -16.66 20.15
C PRO A 4 4.80 -16.80 19.09
N LEU A 5 4.65 -15.77 18.25
CA LEU A 5 3.74 -15.79 17.13
C LEU A 5 4.45 -16.52 15.97
N TRP A 6 3.90 -17.66 15.54
CA TRP A 6 4.39 -18.44 14.41
C TRP A 6 3.99 -17.83 13.06
N ASN A 7 4.21 -16.52 12.89
CA ASN A 7 3.77 -15.76 11.72
C ASN A 7 4.91 -15.40 10.74
N GLY A 8 6.15 -15.84 10.97
CA GLY A 8 7.30 -15.52 10.10
C GLY A 8 7.19 -16.06 8.67
N GLY A 9 6.42 -17.12 8.45
CA GLY A 9 6.10 -17.65 7.12
C GLY A 9 4.77 -17.15 6.54
N ALA A 10 4.05 -16.27 7.25
CA ALA A 10 2.74 -15.80 6.81
C ALA A 10 2.91 -14.84 5.64
N ASN A 11 2.50 -15.27 4.44
CA ASN A 11 2.58 -14.46 3.23
C ASN A 11 1.29 -13.68 2.95
N VAL A 12 0.21 -13.97 3.69
CA VAL A 12 -1.09 -13.31 3.56
C VAL A 12 -1.63 -12.92 4.93
N LYS A 13 -2.10 -11.67 5.06
CA LYS A 13 -2.79 -11.14 6.24
C LYS A 13 -4.29 -11.06 5.95
N LEU A 14 -5.01 -12.19 6.15
CA LEU A 14 -6.43 -12.35 5.82
C LEU A 14 -7.32 -11.20 6.33
N ARG A 15 -7.22 -10.87 7.61
CA ARG A 15 -8.05 -9.81 8.21
C ARG A 15 -7.85 -8.46 7.53
N LEU A 16 -6.60 -8.12 7.20
CA LEU A 16 -6.27 -6.85 6.53
C LEU A 16 -6.77 -6.88 5.07
N PHE A 17 -6.65 -8.03 4.40
CA PHE A 17 -7.12 -8.20 3.03
C PHE A 17 -8.65 -8.05 2.92
N GLU A 18 -9.40 -8.72 3.80
CA GLU A 18 -10.87 -8.67 3.81
C GLU A 18 -11.42 -7.31 4.25
N SER A 19 -10.70 -6.60 5.13
CA SER A 19 -11.08 -5.28 5.62
C SER A 19 -10.37 -4.13 4.90
N ALA A 20 -9.72 -4.38 3.77
CA ALA A 20 -8.92 -3.38 3.07
C ALA A 20 -9.82 -2.26 2.55
N ALA A 21 -9.54 -1.02 2.96
CA ALA A 21 -10.25 0.17 2.49
C ALA A 21 -9.49 0.89 1.35
N LYS A 22 -8.20 0.57 1.22
CA LYS A 22 -7.26 1.21 0.32
C LYS A 22 -6.58 0.18 -0.56
N PHE A 23 -6.13 0.61 -1.73
CA PHE A 23 -5.36 -0.26 -2.60
C PHE A 23 -4.03 -0.65 -1.97
N GLY A 24 -3.39 0.28 -1.25
CA GLY A 24 -2.19 -0.01 -0.45
C GLY A 24 -2.37 -1.12 0.60
N ASP A 25 -3.56 -1.26 1.21
CA ASP A 25 -3.84 -2.30 2.21
C ASP A 25 -3.93 -3.70 1.57
N ILE A 26 -4.47 -3.77 0.35
CA ILE A 26 -4.53 -5.02 -0.43
C ILE A 26 -3.10 -5.48 -0.74
N ILE A 27 -2.25 -4.58 -1.21
CA ILE A 27 -0.85 -4.91 -1.51
C ILE A 27 -0.11 -5.30 -0.23
N ALA A 28 -0.27 -4.54 0.86
CA ALA A 28 0.41 -4.82 2.12
C ALA A 28 -0.06 -6.11 2.82
N SER A 29 -1.21 -6.65 2.45
CA SER A 29 -1.77 -7.88 3.01
C SER A 29 -1.46 -9.12 2.20
N PHE A 30 -1.17 -9.00 0.91
CA PHE A 30 -0.80 -10.13 0.04
C PHE A 30 0.71 -10.15 -0.24
N ASN A 31 1.28 -11.34 -0.37
CA ASN A 31 2.69 -11.55 -0.66
C ASN A 31 3.67 -10.76 0.24
N CYS A 32 3.37 -10.71 1.54
CA CYS A 32 4.06 -9.87 2.53
C CYS A 32 5.58 -10.03 2.52
N ASN A 33 6.08 -11.26 2.42
CA ASN A 33 7.52 -11.52 2.47
C ASN A 33 8.22 -11.02 1.20
N THR A 34 7.57 -11.19 0.04
CA THR A 34 8.10 -10.66 -1.23
C THR A 34 8.07 -9.15 -1.23
N ASN A 35 6.99 -8.51 -0.76
CA ASN A 35 6.92 -7.05 -0.68
C ASN A 35 8.02 -6.48 0.22
N ASN A 36 8.26 -7.11 1.38
CA ASN A 36 9.37 -6.71 2.26
C ASN A 36 10.74 -6.92 1.58
N TRP A 37 10.94 -8.06 0.91
CA TRP A 37 12.17 -8.34 0.19
C TRP A 37 12.41 -7.31 -0.92
N VAL A 38 11.43 -7.04 -1.76
CA VAL A 38 11.52 -6.05 -2.84
C VAL A 38 11.76 -4.65 -2.26
N ALA A 39 11.08 -4.26 -1.18
CA ALA A 39 11.26 -2.96 -0.56
C ALA A 39 12.71 -2.75 -0.08
N ILE A 40 13.33 -3.79 0.50
CA ILE A 40 14.70 -3.72 1.01
C ILE A 40 15.74 -3.82 -0.11
N TYR A 41 15.58 -4.79 -1.00
CA TYR A 41 16.62 -5.19 -1.95
C TYR A 41 16.52 -4.48 -3.30
N ILE A 42 15.34 -3.98 -3.68
CA ILE A 42 15.14 -3.28 -4.94
C ILE A 42 14.90 -1.80 -4.65
N TYR A 43 13.77 -1.47 -4.01
CA TYR A 43 13.35 -0.07 -3.83
C TYR A 43 14.37 0.77 -3.04
N LYS A 44 14.77 0.33 -1.84
CA LYS A 44 15.74 1.07 -1.02
C LYS A 44 17.12 1.15 -1.68
N ARG A 45 17.50 0.15 -2.49
CA ARG A 45 18.74 0.18 -3.27
C ARG A 45 18.69 1.19 -4.40
N LEU A 46 17.52 1.52 -4.93
CA LEU A 46 17.31 2.55 -5.96
C LEU A 46 17.30 3.99 -5.38
N LYS A 47 17.45 4.17 -4.06
CA LYS A 47 17.44 5.51 -3.43
C LYS A 47 18.50 6.46 -4.01
N PHE A 48 19.59 5.95 -4.60
CA PHE A 48 20.62 6.77 -5.25
C PHE A 48 20.10 7.57 -6.46
N LEU A 49 18.97 7.18 -7.06
CA LEU A 49 18.36 7.91 -8.18
C LEU A 49 17.76 9.26 -7.75
N GLY A 50 17.58 9.50 -6.45
CA GLY A 50 17.07 10.77 -5.92
C GLY A 50 15.58 11.03 -6.20
N ASN A 51 14.89 10.18 -6.97
CA ASN A 51 13.48 10.32 -7.30
C ASN A 51 12.66 9.11 -6.82
N ARG A 52 11.67 9.37 -5.96
CA ARG A 52 10.78 8.34 -5.39
C ARG A 52 9.87 7.69 -6.43
N PHE A 53 9.32 8.48 -7.36
CA PHE A 53 8.46 7.97 -8.45
C PHE A 53 9.23 7.03 -9.35
N LEU A 54 10.45 7.42 -9.74
CA LEU A 54 11.30 6.62 -10.60
C LEU A 54 11.74 5.32 -9.89
N SER A 55 12.09 5.41 -8.61
CA SER A 55 12.44 4.23 -7.80
C SER A 55 11.27 3.25 -7.68
N GLN A 56 10.05 3.76 -7.47
CA GLN A 56 8.83 2.94 -7.39
C GLN A 56 8.51 2.30 -8.75
N PHE A 57 8.58 3.07 -9.84
CA PHE A 57 8.33 2.58 -11.19
C PHE A 57 9.28 1.43 -11.57
N ILE A 58 10.59 1.62 -11.36
CA ILE A 58 11.59 0.57 -11.65
C ILE A 58 11.36 -0.66 -10.77
N THR A 59 10.95 -0.47 -9.51
CA THR A 59 10.64 -1.57 -8.61
C THR A 59 9.45 -2.40 -9.12
N LEU A 60 8.34 -1.76 -9.50
CA LEU A 60 7.16 -2.44 -10.03
C LEU A 60 7.42 -3.06 -11.41
N TRP A 61 8.25 -2.42 -12.24
CA TRP A 61 8.70 -3.00 -13.49
C TRP A 61 9.54 -4.26 -13.28
N PHE A 62 10.43 -4.26 -12.28
CA PHE A 62 11.17 -5.45 -11.87
C PHE A 62 10.21 -6.56 -11.41
N LEU A 63 9.18 -6.27 -10.60
CA LEU A 63 8.17 -7.26 -10.22
C LEU A 63 7.46 -7.86 -11.44
N ALA A 64 7.09 -7.03 -12.42
CA ALA A 64 6.46 -7.51 -13.64
C ALA A 64 7.35 -8.52 -14.37
N LEU A 65 8.63 -8.20 -14.53
CA LEU A 65 9.62 -9.11 -15.14
C LEU A 65 9.83 -10.38 -14.31
N TRP A 66 9.87 -10.25 -12.98
CA TRP A 66 10.05 -11.37 -12.08
C TRP A 66 8.89 -12.38 -12.14
N HIS A 67 7.67 -11.90 -12.38
CA HIS A 67 6.50 -12.75 -12.56
C HIS A 67 6.44 -13.46 -13.91
N GLY A 68 7.12 -12.94 -14.94
CA GLY A 68 7.31 -13.60 -16.24
C GLY A 68 6.98 -12.70 -17.43
N ILE A 69 6.89 -13.31 -18.62
CA ILE A 69 6.76 -12.60 -19.90
C ILE A 69 5.28 -12.40 -20.31
N HIS A 70 4.33 -12.84 -19.47
CA HIS A 70 2.90 -12.67 -19.77
C HIS A 70 2.49 -11.19 -19.65
N SER A 71 1.78 -10.69 -20.67
CA SER A 71 1.32 -9.30 -20.76
C SER A 71 0.48 -8.85 -19.56
N GLY A 72 -0.29 -9.78 -18.97
CA GLY A 72 -1.10 -9.51 -17.78
C GLY A 72 -0.29 -8.93 -16.61
N TYR A 73 0.94 -9.43 -16.37
CA TYR A 73 1.76 -8.94 -15.28
C TYR A 73 2.17 -7.48 -15.45
N TYR A 74 2.59 -7.10 -16.66
CA TYR A 74 2.95 -5.71 -16.95
C TYR A 74 1.75 -4.78 -16.76
N LEU A 75 0.56 -5.18 -17.22
CA LEU A 75 -0.64 -4.39 -17.03
C LEU A 75 -0.99 -4.25 -15.54
N THR A 76 -0.90 -5.33 -14.76
CA THR A 76 -1.17 -5.31 -13.32
C THR A 76 -0.25 -4.36 -12.57
N PHE A 77 1.08 -4.50 -12.74
CA PHE A 77 2.04 -3.67 -12.01
C PHE A 77 2.08 -2.22 -12.50
N PHE A 78 1.78 -1.97 -13.77
CA PHE A 78 1.58 -0.61 -14.27
C PHE A 78 0.33 0.04 -13.69
N ASN A 79 -0.78 -0.70 -13.59
CA ASN A 79 -1.99 -0.21 -12.94
C ASN A 79 -1.76 0.05 -11.45
N GLU A 80 -1.04 -0.84 -10.75
CA GLU A 80 -0.62 -0.63 -9.37
C GLU A 80 0.15 0.69 -9.21
N PHE A 81 1.09 0.99 -10.11
CA PHE A 81 1.81 2.26 -10.07
C PHE A 81 0.87 3.47 -10.17
N ILE A 82 -0.11 3.44 -11.08
CA ILE A 82 -1.05 4.54 -11.28
C ILE A 82 -1.96 4.70 -10.06
N VAL A 83 -2.61 3.61 -9.63
CA VAL A 83 -3.57 3.63 -8.52
C VAL A 83 -2.90 4.07 -7.23
N MET A 84 -1.69 3.58 -6.93
CA MET A 84 -0.96 3.97 -5.72
C MET A 84 -0.60 5.45 -5.68
N ASN A 85 -0.19 6.03 -6.82
CA ASN A 85 0.13 7.46 -6.87
C ASN A 85 -1.14 8.32 -6.82
N PHE A 86 -2.19 7.89 -7.51
CA PHE A 86 -3.49 8.56 -7.47
C PHE A 86 -4.10 8.54 -6.06
N GLU A 87 -4.04 7.40 -5.36
CA GLU A 87 -4.52 7.26 -3.98
C GLU A 87 -3.74 8.22 -3.04
N LYS A 88 -2.42 8.31 -3.19
CA LYS A 88 -1.57 9.24 -2.42
C LYS A 88 -1.96 10.71 -2.67
N ASP A 89 -2.23 11.08 -3.91
CA ASP A 89 -2.63 12.44 -4.26
C ASP A 89 -4.02 12.79 -3.72
N ILE A 90 -5.00 11.87 -3.83
CA ILE A 90 -6.32 12.02 -3.22
C ILE A 90 -6.20 12.17 -1.72
N GLU A 91 -5.42 11.31 -1.06
CA GLU A 91 -5.21 11.41 0.38
C GLU A 91 -4.63 12.77 0.78
N ALA A 92 -3.68 13.30 0.01
CA ALA A 92 -3.11 14.61 0.26
C ALA A 92 -4.14 15.74 0.12
N ILE A 93 -5.02 15.65 -0.89
CA ILE A 93 -6.10 16.63 -1.12
C ILE A 93 -7.13 16.56 0.02
N VAL A 94 -7.56 15.35 0.37
CA VAL A 94 -8.55 15.10 1.44
C VAL A 94 -8.03 15.61 2.79
N LYS A 95 -6.74 15.38 3.11
CA LYS A 95 -6.12 15.86 4.36
C LYS A 95 -5.98 17.38 4.41
N LYS A 96 -5.77 18.05 3.27
CA LYS A 96 -5.64 19.52 3.20
C LYS A 96 -6.98 20.24 3.34
N SER A 97 -8.06 19.68 2.78
CA SER A 97 -9.36 20.34 2.73
C SER A 97 -10.09 20.27 4.08
N HIS A 98 -10.15 21.39 4.80
CA HIS A 98 -10.84 21.48 6.09
C HIS A 98 -12.34 21.16 5.96
N ARG A 99 -12.96 21.58 4.85
CA ARG A 99 -14.37 21.30 4.55
C ARG A 99 -14.65 19.80 4.41
N ILE A 100 -13.76 19.06 3.74
CA ILE A 100 -13.91 17.60 3.60
C ILE A 100 -13.70 16.94 4.97
N GLN A 101 -12.73 17.40 5.76
CA GLN A 101 -12.50 16.88 7.11
C GLN A 101 -13.69 17.13 8.05
N GLU A 102 -14.37 18.27 7.93
CA GLU A 102 -15.61 18.55 8.67
C GLU A 102 -16.77 17.66 8.21
N TRP A 103 -16.94 17.50 6.90
CA TRP A 103 -17.94 16.60 6.33
C TRP A 103 -17.74 15.15 6.77
N LEU A 104 -16.49 14.66 6.79
CA LEU A 104 -16.15 13.32 7.26
C LEU A 104 -16.47 13.07 8.74
N LYS A 105 -16.57 14.13 9.56
CA LYS A 105 -16.93 14.04 10.99
C LYS A 105 -18.44 13.96 11.23
N LEU A 106 -19.27 14.20 10.21
CA LEU A 106 -20.73 14.15 10.37
C LEU A 106 -21.22 12.71 10.57
N PRO A 107 -22.16 12.46 11.50
CA PRO A 107 -22.75 11.14 11.70
C PRO A 107 -23.52 10.73 10.44
N GLY A 108 -22.99 9.76 9.69
CA GLY A 108 -23.55 9.26 8.43
C GLY A 108 -22.70 9.52 7.17
N ALA A 109 -21.73 10.44 7.22
CA ALA A 109 -20.75 10.63 6.13
C ALA A 109 -19.55 9.66 6.23
N SER A 110 -19.35 9.07 7.41
CA SER A 110 -18.25 8.16 7.72
C SER A 110 -18.19 6.84 6.91
N PRO A 111 -19.28 6.21 6.41
CA PRO A 111 -19.14 4.89 5.79
C PRO A 111 -18.70 4.97 4.32
N ILE A 112 -18.64 6.16 3.71
CA ILE A 112 -18.37 6.29 2.26
C ILE A 112 -16.86 6.46 1.95
N ILE A 113 -16.03 6.89 2.91
CA ILE A 113 -14.59 7.13 2.64
C ILE A 113 -13.66 6.53 3.72
N ILE A 114 -14.16 6.09 4.88
CA ILE A 114 -13.32 5.42 5.88
C ILE A 114 -14.14 4.32 6.58
N PRO A 115 -14.16 3.06 6.07
CA PRO A 115 -14.70 1.95 6.83
C PRO A 115 -13.61 1.48 7.82
N ASN A 116 -13.45 2.21 8.92
CA ASN A 116 -13.44 1.65 10.28
C ASN A 116 -12.83 2.61 11.30
N THR A 117 -13.73 3.08 12.16
CA THR A 117 -13.53 3.73 13.46
C THR A 117 -12.85 2.82 14.50
N PHE A 118 -11.85 1.99 14.13
CA PHE A 118 -11.19 1.14 15.12
C PHE A 118 -9.67 0.97 15.02
N LEU A 119 -8.97 1.49 14.02
CA LEU A 119 -7.51 1.30 13.95
C LEU A 119 -6.76 2.45 13.23
N PHE A 120 -7.08 3.70 13.58
CA PHE A 120 -6.10 4.79 13.44
C PHE A 120 -5.01 4.66 14.53
N CYS A 121 -4.29 3.54 14.46
CA CYS A 121 -3.00 3.32 15.09
C CYS A 121 -2.22 2.28 14.26
N SER A 122 -2.20 2.43 12.94
CA SER A 122 -1.05 1.92 12.17
C SER A 122 -0.12 3.12 11.95
N LYS A 123 1.10 2.98 12.47
CA LYS A 123 2.13 4.01 12.43
C LYS A 123 2.38 4.45 10.98
N PRO A 124 2.64 5.74 10.74
CA PRO A 124 2.89 6.29 9.39
C PRO A 124 4.20 5.82 8.73
N GLU A 125 4.85 4.75 9.22
CA GLU A 125 6.24 4.39 8.91
C GLU A 125 6.38 3.03 8.20
N GLU A 126 5.31 2.23 8.07
CA GLU A 126 5.40 0.84 7.55
C GLU A 126 4.88 0.64 6.13
N TYR A 127 4.28 1.66 5.51
CA TYR A 127 3.78 1.57 4.14
C TYR A 127 4.89 1.97 3.16
N PHE A 128 5.89 1.11 3.03
CA PHE A 128 6.71 1.07 1.81
C PHE A 128 5.95 0.25 0.76
N ILE A 129 5.07 0.95 0.04
CA ILE A 129 5.02 1.14 -1.43
C ILE A 129 4.46 2.54 -1.66
#